data_AF-A0A348SDB2-F1
#
_entry.id   AF-A0A348SDB2-F1
#
_cell.length_a   1.000
_cell.length_b   1.000
_cell.length_c   1.000
_cell.angle_alpha   90.00
_cell.angle_beta   90.00
_cell.angle_gamma   90.00
#
_symmetry.space_group_name_H-M   'P 1'
#
loop_
_entity.id
_entity.type
_entity.pdbx_description
1 polymer ?
#
loop_
_entity_poly.entity_id
_entity_poly.type
_entity_poly.pdbx_seq_one_letter_code
_entity_poly.pdbx_strand_id
1 'polypeptide(L)'
;DAGASSANFVSLMQELRNALPAGSLLTTAVVADAGNAAGIDPVVFEFVDFVNIMAYDGGGTEHSPMSLAQEALASWGAKGLPKEKRVLGVPFYARPGNLSYHKLLESDPEAANGDQILYFDESRYYNGPATLRTKVELAKLEASGIMIWELSQDALGDDSLLSVIWDASRQ
;
A
#
# COMPACT_ATOMS: atom_id res chain seq x y z
N ASP A 1 -5.34 10.52 16.64
CA ASP A 1 -5.71 11.94 16.82
C ASP A 1 -4.45 12.74 17.14
N ALA A 2 -4.48 14.06 16.94
CA ALA A 2 -3.44 14.92 17.48
C ALA A 2 -3.57 14.96 19.02
N GLY A 3 -2.45 15.03 19.75
CA GLY A 3 -2.45 15.07 21.21
C GLY A 3 -1.75 13.87 21.85
N ALA A 4 -2.31 13.34 22.94
CA ALA A 4 -1.65 12.32 23.76
C ALA A 4 -1.27 11.06 22.99
N SER A 5 -2.15 10.56 22.10
CA SER A 5 -1.85 9.39 21.27
C SER A 5 -0.66 9.63 20.34
N SER A 6 -0.56 10.83 19.75
CA SER A 6 0.56 11.23 18.90
C SER A 6 1.87 11.26 19.69
N ALA A 7 1.87 11.88 20.87
CA ALA A 7 3.04 11.94 21.74
C ALA A 7 3.48 10.55 22.21
N ASN A 8 2.52 9.69 22.60
CA ASN A 8 2.80 8.31 23.00
C ASN A 8 3.36 7.49 21.83
N PHE A 9 2.87 7.71 20.61
CA PHE A 9 3.42 7.03 19.44
C PHE A 9 4.85 7.48 19.14
N VAL A 10 5.16 8.78 19.27
CA VAL A 10 6.54 9.30 19.19
C VAL A 10 7.45 8.62 20.22
N SER A 11 7.04 8.59 21.48
CA SER A 11 7.80 7.93 22.55
C SER A 11 8.02 6.44 22.27
N LEU A 12 6.98 5.73 21.85
CA LEU A 12 7.08 4.31 21.48
C LEU A 12 8.10 4.08 20.36
N MET A 13 8.04 4.86 19.28
CA MET A 13 8.95 4.70 18.15
C MET A 13 10.40 5.03 18.52
N GLN A 14 10.61 6.05 19.36
CA GLN A 14 11.93 6.39 19.86
C GLN A 14 12.50 5.31 20.80
N GLU A 15 11.70 4.82 21.74
CA GLU A 15 12.10 3.75 22.66
C GLU A 15 12.41 2.45 21.91
N LEU A 16 11.58 2.07 20.93
CA LEU A 16 11.84 0.92 20.07
C LEU A 16 13.15 1.10 19.29
N ARG A 17 13.40 2.26 18.70
CA ARG A 17 14.65 2.51 17.98
C ARG A 17 15.87 2.38 18.89
N ASN A 18 15.79 2.84 20.13
CA ASN A 18 16.88 2.75 21.10
C ASN A 18 17.09 1.31 21.63
N ALA A 19 16.03 0.52 21.72
CA ALA A 19 16.07 -0.84 22.26
C ALA A 19 16.43 -1.90 21.21
N LEU A 20 16.11 -1.66 19.94
CA LEU A 20 16.37 -2.60 18.87
C LEU A 20 17.88 -2.79 18.64
N PRO A 21 18.35 -4.03 18.39
CA PRO A 21 19.76 -4.28 18.05
C PRO A 21 20.20 -3.47 16.84
N ALA A 22 21.48 -3.07 16.82
CA ALA A 22 22.09 -2.41 15.68
C ALA A 22 21.86 -3.22 14.38
N GLY A 23 21.40 -2.55 13.32
CA GLY A 23 21.05 -3.18 12.04
C GLY A 23 19.61 -3.68 11.93
N SER A 24 18.81 -3.63 13.01
CA SER A 24 17.38 -3.95 12.93
C SER A 24 16.61 -2.85 12.22
N LEU A 25 15.62 -3.26 11.42
CA LEU A 25 14.66 -2.34 10.83
C LEU A 25 13.56 -1.99 11.83
N LEU A 26 13.12 -0.74 11.80
CA LEU A 26 11.90 -0.25 12.43
C LEU A 26 11.06 0.47 11.36
N THR A 27 9.84 0.01 11.16
CA THR A 27 8.95 0.50 10.11
C THR A 27 7.56 0.69 10.68
N THR A 28 6.71 1.45 10.00
CA THR A 28 5.28 1.56 10.36
C THR A 28 4.41 1.55 9.12
N ALA A 29 3.14 1.19 9.28
CA ALA A 29 2.12 1.32 8.24
C ALA A 29 1.16 2.46 8.59
N VAL A 30 0.78 3.24 7.59
CA VAL A 30 -0.05 4.44 7.76
C VAL A 30 -1.19 4.47 6.75
N VAL A 31 -2.24 5.23 7.06
CA VAL A 31 -3.37 5.46 6.15
C VAL A 31 -2.93 6.13 4.84
N ALA A 32 -3.72 5.96 3.78
CA ALA A 32 -3.43 6.54 2.47
C ALA A 32 -3.21 8.06 2.53
N ASP A 33 -4.16 8.79 3.11
CA ASP A 33 -4.15 10.25 3.15
C ASP A 33 -3.53 10.77 4.46
N ALA A 34 -2.40 11.45 4.33
CA ALA A 34 -1.69 12.10 5.43
C ALA A 34 -2.52 13.17 6.15
N GLY A 35 -3.52 13.77 5.49
CA GLY A 35 -4.47 14.72 6.09
C GLY A 35 -5.32 14.09 7.20
N ASN A 36 -5.56 12.78 7.12
CA ASN A 36 -6.26 12.01 8.15
C ASN A 36 -5.31 11.41 9.21
N ALA A 37 -4.00 11.64 9.07
CA ALA A 37 -2.95 11.09 9.93
C ALA A 37 -2.45 12.10 10.97
N ALA A 38 -3.34 12.84 11.62
CA ALA A 38 -3.00 13.85 12.63
C ALA A 38 -2.26 13.27 13.86
N GLY A 39 -2.37 11.96 14.10
CA GLY A 39 -1.63 11.25 15.16
C GLY A 39 -0.23 10.79 14.77
N ILE A 40 0.21 11.05 13.54
CA ILE A 40 1.57 10.75 13.09
C ILE A 40 2.36 12.05 13.05
N ASP A 41 3.18 12.26 14.07
CA ASP A 41 4.11 13.39 14.11
C ASP A 41 5.28 13.12 13.14
N PRO A 42 5.67 14.10 12.29
CA PRO A 42 6.80 13.94 11.37
C PRO A 42 8.13 13.56 12.04
N VAL A 43 8.34 13.84 13.34
CA VAL A 43 9.54 13.39 14.07
C VAL A 43 9.71 11.87 14.04
N VAL A 44 8.62 11.11 13.90
CA VAL A 44 8.68 9.64 13.74
C VAL A 44 9.50 9.22 12.53
N PHE A 45 9.55 10.05 11.48
CA PHE A 45 10.31 9.76 10.26
C PHE A 45 11.83 9.72 10.50
N GLU A 46 12.32 10.30 11.60
CA GLU A 46 13.72 10.19 12.02
C GLU A 46 14.03 8.80 12.61
N PHE A 47 13.03 8.14 13.20
CA PHE A 47 13.21 6.85 13.88
C PHE A 47 12.97 5.64 12.98
N VAL A 48 12.12 5.76 11.96
CA VAL A 48 11.81 4.63 11.06
C VAL A 48 12.74 4.57 9.85
N ASP A 49 13.00 3.36 9.37
CA ASP A 49 13.72 3.13 8.11
C ASP A 49 12.83 3.48 6.91
N PHE A 50 11.58 3.03 6.94
CA PHE A 50 10.57 3.38 5.93
C PHE A 50 9.14 3.25 6.47
N VAL A 51 8.20 3.79 5.72
CA VAL A 51 6.77 3.85 6.02
C VAL A 51 5.99 3.19 4.88
N ASN A 52 5.19 2.20 5.22
CA ASN A 52 4.27 1.53 4.31
C ASN A 52 2.96 2.33 4.23
N ILE A 53 2.68 2.97 3.10
CA ILE A 53 1.49 3.79 2.90
C ILE A 53 0.39 2.89 2.34
N MET A 54 -0.67 2.67 3.12
CA MET A 54 -1.80 1.81 2.75
C MET A 54 -2.71 2.51 1.74
N ALA A 55 -2.27 2.67 0.49
CA ALA A 55 -2.98 3.36 -0.60
C ALA A 55 -4.10 2.50 -1.21
N TYR A 56 -4.94 1.93 -0.35
CA TYR A 56 -6.10 1.12 -0.63
C TYR A 56 -7.16 1.38 0.43
N ASP A 57 -8.36 0.82 0.25
CA ASP A 57 -9.53 1.07 1.11
C ASP A 57 -10.01 2.52 1.10
N GLY A 58 -9.80 3.21 -0.03
CA GLY A 58 -10.38 4.51 -0.31
C GLY A 58 -11.91 4.46 -0.32
N GLY A 59 -12.55 5.60 -0.05
CA GLY A 59 -14.01 5.69 0.06
C GLY A 59 -14.78 5.70 -1.27
N GLY A 60 -14.10 5.58 -2.40
CA GLY A 60 -14.72 5.49 -3.72
C GLY A 60 -15.21 4.08 -4.08
N THR A 61 -15.84 3.96 -5.24
CA THR A 61 -16.26 2.66 -5.81
C THR A 61 -15.07 1.73 -5.99
N GLU A 62 -14.03 2.23 -6.66
CA GLU A 62 -12.72 1.60 -6.67
C GLU A 62 -12.01 1.95 -5.36
N HIS A 63 -11.62 0.93 -4.59
CA HIS A 63 -10.99 1.15 -3.29
C HIS A 63 -9.49 1.46 -3.38
N SER A 64 -8.86 1.25 -4.55
CA SER A 64 -7.43 1.54 -4.77
C SER A 64 -7.13 2.04 -6.19
N PRO A 65 -7.76 3.14 -6.65
CA PRO A 65 -7.49 3.70 -7.97
C PRO A 65 -6.06 4.26 -8.04
N MET A 66 -5.56 4.52 -9.25
CA MET A 66 -4.26 5.16 -9.47
C MET A 66 -4.18 6.55 -8.80
N SER A 67 -5.28 7.32 -8.85
CA SER A 67 -5.35 8.65 -8.22
C SER A 67 -5.09 8.60 -6.72
N LEU A 68 -5.63 7.60 -6.01
CA LEU A 68 -5.38 7.42 -4.59
C LEU A 68 -3.89 7.16 -4.30
N ALA A 69 -3.20 6.39 -5.15
CA ALA A 69 -1.77 6.16 -5.00
C ALA A 69 -0.95 7.46 -5.19
N GLN A 70 -1.31 8.26 -6.20
CA GLN A 70 -0.66 9.56 -6.46
C GLN A 70 -0.89 10.55 -5.31
N GLU A 71 -2.14 10.69 -4.86
CA GLU A 71 -2.52 11.56 -3.74
C GLU A 71 -1.89 11.12 -2.42
N ALA A 72 -1.80 9.82 -2.17
CA ALA A 72 -1.16 9.27 -0.99
C ALA A 72 0.33 9.64 -0.95
N LEU A 73 1.08 9.39 -2.03
CA LEU A 73 2.51 9.73 -2.08
C LEU A 73 2.74 11.25 -1.99
N ALA A 74 1.90 12.05 -2.65
CA ALA A 74 1.98 13.50 -2.61
C ALA A 74 1.69 14.06 -1.20
N SER A 75 0.62 13.59 -0.54
CA SER A 75 0.22 14.06 0.78
C SER A 75 1.25 13.70 1.87
N TRP A 76 1.79 12.48 1.85
CA TRP A 76 2.87 12.10 2.77
C TRP A 76 4.17 12.85 2.49
N GLY A 77 4.46 13.15 1.22
CA GLY A 77 5.56 14.01 0.87
C GLY A 77 5.41 15.43 1.39
N ALA A 78 4.22 16.02 1.27
CA ALA A 78 3.90 17.33 1.83
C ALA A 78 3.97 17.34 3.38
N LYS A 79 3.69 16.20 4.03
CA LYS A 79 3.86 16.03 5.48
C LYS A 79 5.32 15.84 5.92
N GLY A 80 6.26 15.75 4.98
CA GLY A 80 7.70 15.68 5.25
C GLY A 80 8.31 14.28 5.23
N LEU A 81 7.58 13.24 4.82
CA LEU A 81 8.15 11.90 4.65
C LEU A 81 9.04 11.89 3.39
N PRO A 82 10.36 11.64 3.47
CA PRO A 82 11.24 11.64 2.30
C PRO A 82 10.90 10.53 1.31
N LYS A 83 11.13 10.74 0.01
CA LYS A 83 10.82 9.76 -1.06
C LYS A 83 11.43 8.39 -0.76
N GLU A 84 12.68 8.37 -0.35
CA GLU A 84 13.46 7.18 -0.02
C GLU A 84 12.89 6.35 1.15
N LYS A 85 11.98 6.93 1.94
CA LYS A 85 11.28 6.27 3.05
C LYS A 85 9.82 5.94 2.75
N ARG A 86 9.29 6.27 1.56
CA ARG A 86 7.90 5.97 1.17
C ARG A 86 7.85 4.60 0.51
N VAL A 87 7.01 3.70 1.01
CA VAL A 87 6.71 2.42 0.35
C VAL A 87 5.23 2.39 0.01
N LEU A 88 4.91 2.30 -1.29
CA LEU A 88 3.52 2.36 -1.78
C LEU A 88 2.83 1.01 -1.59
N GLY A 89 1.76 0.98 -0.79
CA GLY A 89 0.94 -0.22 -0.56
C GLY A 89 -0.04 -0.50 -1.70
N VAL A 90 -0.17 -1.75 -2.11
CA VAL A 90 -1.14 -2.24 -3.10
C VAL A 90 -1.96 -3.42 -2.56
N PRO A 91 -3.26 -3.52 -2.91
CA PRO A 91 -4.12 -4.61 -2.43
C PRO A 91 -4.13 -5.80 -3.39
N PHE A 92 -4.12 -7.02 -2.84
CA PHE A 92 -4.33 -8.29 -3.56
C PHE A 92 -5.76 -8.82 -3.37
N TYR A 93 -6.71 -7.93 -3.08
CA TYR A 93 -8.12 -8.25 -2.88
C TYR A 93 -9.01 -7.20 -3.53
N ALA A 94 -10.28 -7.57 -3.69
CA ALA A 94 -11.34 -6.70 -4.14
C ALA A 94 -12.19 -6.13 -2.99
N ARG A 95 -12.80 -4.98 -3.27
CA ARG A 95 -13.97 -4.47 -2.55
C ARG A 95 -15.18 -4.30 -3.48
N PRO A 96 -16.41 -4.35 -2.94
CA PRO A 96 -16.76 -4.80 -1.59
C PRO A 96 -16.53 -6.31 -1.40
N GLY A 97 -16.59 -6.79 -0.15
CA GLY A 97 -16.55 -8.23 0.17
C GLY A 97 -15.17 -8.81 0.54
N ASN A 98 -14.07 -8.06 0.42
CA ASN A 98 -12.71 -8.50 0.76
C ASN A 98 -12.34 -9.84 0.07
N LEU A 99 -12.68 -9.98 -1.20
CA LEU A 99 -12.45 -11.21 -1.95
C LEU A 99 -11.01 -11.24 -2.48
N SER A 100 -10.27 -12.33 -2.26
CA SER A 100 -8.89 -12.47 -2.73
C SER A 100 -8.79 -12.49 -4.26
N TYR A 101 -7.66 -12.02 -4.80
CA TYR A 101 -7.41 -12.03 -6.24
C TYR A 101 -7.48 -13.44 -6.83
N HIS A 102 -6.91 -14.46 -6.17
CA HIS A 102 -7.03 -15.83 -6.68
C HIS A 102 -8.49 -16.29 -6.83
N LYS A 103 -9.40 -15.90 -5.93
CA LYS A 103 -10.83 -16.26 -6.05
C LYS A 103 -11.52 -15.55 -7.19
N LEU A 104 -11.13 -14.30 -7.47
CA LEU A 104 -11.62 -13.56 -8.63
C LEU A 104 -11.20 -14.29 -9.91
N LEU A 105 -9.92 -14.64 -10.01
CA LEU A 105 -9.35 -15.32 -11.17
C LEU A 105 -9.91 -16.74 -11.36
N GLU A 106 -10.10 -17.50 -10.28
CA GLU A 106 -10.76 -18.81 -10.30
C GLU A 106 -12.21 -18.72 -10.79
N SER A 107 -12.90 -17.61 -10.49
CA SER A 107 -14.29 -17.41 -10.92
C SER A 107 -14.41 -16.95 -12.38
N ASP A 108 -13.49 -16.09 -12.83
CA ASP A 108 -13.44 -15.56 -14.20
C ASP A 108 -12.00 -15.20 -14.56
N PRO A 109 -11.38 -15.87 -15.55
CA PRO A 109 -10.04 -15.54 -16.03
C PRO A 109 -9.90 -14.10 -16.54
N GLU A 110 -10.99 -13.44 -16.94
CA GLU A 110 -10.98 -12.02 -17.30
C GLU A 110 -10.53 -11.12 -16.13
N ALA A 111 -10.49 -11.64 -14.90
CA ALA A 111 -9.91 -10.92 -13.78
C ALA A 111 -8.45 -10.48 -14.03
N ALA A 112 -7.71 -11.17 -14.89
CA ALA A 112 -6.35 -10.79 -15.30
C ALA A 112 -6.29 -9.60 -16.27
N ASN A 113 -7.41 -9.19 -16.88
CA ASN A 113 -7.47 -8.18 -17.94
C ASN A 113 -8.06 -6.84 -17.49
N GLY A 114 -8.42 -6.69 -16.21
CA GLY A 114 -9.03 -5.47 -15.71
C GLY A 114 -8.93 -5.31 -14.20
N ASP A 115 -9.63 -4.30 -13.70
CA ASP A 115 -9.73 -3.93 -12.28
C ASP A 115 -11.13 -4.19 -11.72
N GLN A 116 -12.00 -4.82 -12.50
CA GLN A 116 -13.38 -5.11 -12.13
C GLN A 116 -13.87 -6.41 -12.78
N ILE A 117 -14.58 -7.23 -11.99
CA ILE A 117 -15.40 -8.34 -12.51
C ILE A 117 -16.77 -8.36 -11.84
N LEU A 118 -17.70 -9.11 -12.42
CA LEU A 118 -18.94 -9.51 -11.76
C LEU A 118 -18.72 -10.84 -11.04
N TYR A 119 -18.85 -10.84 -9.72
CA TYR A 119 -18.79 -12.04 -8.89
C TYR A 119 -20.18 -12.32 -8.31
N PHE A 120 -20.87 -13.33 -8.84
CA PHE A 120 -22.29 -13.61 -8.56
C PHE A 120 -23.18 -12.36 -8.72
N ASP A 121 -23.13 -11.74 -9.90
CA ASP A 121 -23.90 -10.54 -10.27
C ASP A 121 -23.61 -9.27 -9.44
N GLU A 122 -22.59 -9.30 -8.58
CA GLU A 122 -22.12 -8.11 -7.87
C GLU A 122 -20.75 -7.66 -8.38
N SER A 123 -20.61 -6.36 -8.66
CA SER A 123 -19.32 -5.80 -9.02
C SER A 123 -18.31 -5.95 -7.88
N ARG A 124 -17.09 -6.33 -8.24
CA ARG A 124 -15.90 -6.39 -7.39
C ARG A 124 -14.79 -5.59 -8.05
N TYR A 125 -14.19 -4.68 -7.30
CA TYR A 125 -13.16 -3.76 -7.75
C TYR A 125 -11.84 -4.07 -7.05
N TYR A 126 -10.78 -4.26 -7.81
CA TYR A 126 -9.44 -4.65 -7.33
C TYR A 126 -8.37 -3.95 -8.19
N ASN A 127 -7.10 -4.32 -8.07
CA ASN A 127 -6.06 -3.93 -9.03
C ASN A 127 -5.54 -5.16 -9.76
N GLY A 128 -5.81 -5.25 -11.05
CA GLY A 128 -5.26 -6.26 -11.93
C GLY A 128 -3.83 -5.95 -12.37
N PRO A 129 -3.24 -6.84 -13.19
CA PRO A 129 -1.84 -6.75 -13.63
C PRO A 129 -1.45 -5.40 -14.25
N ALA A 130 -2.28 -4.82 -15.12
CA ALA A 130 -1.96 -3.55 -15.79
C ALA A 130 -1.83 -2.38 -14.79
N THR A 131 -2.74 -2.29 -13.82
CA THR A 131 -2.73 -1.24 -12.79
C THR A 131 -1.57 -1.42 -11.82
N LEU A 132 -1.22 -2.66 -11.46
CA LEU A 132 -0.03 -2.89 -10.63
C LEU A 132 1.27 -2.49 -11.33
N ARG A 133 1.43 -2.78 -12.62
CA ARG A 133 2.61 -2.31 -13.38
C ARG A 133 2.72 -0.79 -13.35
N THR A 134 1.62 -0.08 -13.59
CA THR A 134 1.65 1.39 -13.56
C THR A 134 1.90 1.95 -12.15
N LYS A 135 1.44 1.27 -11.09
CA LYS A 135 1.77 1.66 -9.70
C LYS A 135 3.23 1.42 -9.35
N VAL A 136 3.84 0.38 -9.91
CA VAL A 136 5.30 0.15 -9.79
C VAL A 136 6.07 1.27 -10.47
N GLU A 137 5.67 1.69 -11.67
CA GLU A 137 6.31 2.84 -12.35
C GLU A 137 6.17 4.14 -11.55
N LEU A 138 4.99 4.39 -10.97
CA LEU A 138 4.80 5.50 -10.03
C LEU A 138 5.75 5.39 -8.83
N ALA A 139 5.88 4.21 -8.23
CA ALA A 139 6.74 4.01 -7.08
C ALA A 139 8.23 4.24 -7.40
N LYS A 140 8.71 3.87 -8.59
CA LYS A 140 10.09 4.20 -9.01
C LYS A 140 10.33 5.73 -9.04
N LEU A 141 9.31 6.49 -9.45
CA LEU A 141 9.38 7.94 -9.56
C LEU A 141 9.20 8.66 -8.22
N GLU A 142 8.37 8.14 -7.32
CA GLU A 142 7.87 8.90 -6.16
C GLU A 142 8.03 8.21 -4.79
N ALA A 143 8.55 6.98 -4.78
CA ALA A 143 8.72 6.14 -3.59
C ALA A 143 10.05 5.36 -3.63
N SER A 144 10.30 4.51 -2.63
CA SER A 144 11.43 3.59 -2.56
C SER A 144 11.06 2.13 -2.76
N GLY A 145 9.76 1.80 -2.84
CA GLY A 145 9.31 0.44 -3.10
C GLY A 145 7.80 0.26 -3.08
N ILE A 146 7.41 -1.02 -3.15
CA ILE A 146 6.02 -1.49 -3.10
C ILE A 146 5.84 -2.39 -1.86
N MET A 147 4.71 -2.22 -1.17
CA MET A 147 4.23 -3.11 -0.11
C MET A 147 2.94 -3.77 -0.61
N ILE A 148 2.72 -5.03 -0.22
CA ILE A 148 1.57 -5.83 -0.66
C ILE A 148 0.68 -6.17 0.53
N TRP A 149 -0.62 -5.97 0.37
CA TRP A 149 -1.64 -6.44 1.30
C TRP A 149 -2.68 -7.33 0.59
N GLU A 150 -2.67 -8.65 0.75
CA GLU A 150 -1.61 -9.45 1.36
C GLU A 150 -1.33 -10.72 0.54
N LEU A 151 -0.15 -11.32 0.74
CA LEU A 151 0.43 -12.35 -0.13
C LEU A 151 -0.46 -13.59 -0.32
N SER A 152 -1.21 -14.02 0.69
CA SER A 152 -2.08 -15.20 0.62
C SER A 152 -3.30 -15.00 -0.29
N GLN A 153 -3.56 -13.76 -0.71
CA GLN A 153 -4.64 -13.43 -1.62
C GLN A 153 -4.21 -13.45 -3.09
N ASP A 154 -2.91 -13.56 -3.37
CA ASP A 154 -2.38 -13.65 -4.72
C ASP A 154 -2.80 -14.96 -5.42
N ALA A 155 -2.75 -14.96 -6.75
CA ALA A 155 -2.69 -16.17 -7.57
C ALA A 155 -1.25 -16.74 -7.58
N LEU A 156 -1.10 -17.98 -8.07
CA LEU A 156 0.19 -18.66 -8.15
C LEU A 156 0.70 -18.73 -9.59
N GLY A 157 2.01 -18.90 -9.75
CA GLY A 157 2.62 -19.09 -11.08
C GLY A 157 2.53 -17.85 -11.96
N ASP A 158 2.25 -18.05 -13.25
CA ASP A 158 2.24 -17.00 -14.26
C ASP A 158 1.15 -15.93 -14.02
N ASP A 159 0.13 -16.26 -13.23
CA ASP A 159 -0.97 -15.37 -12.88
C ASP A 159 -0.71 -14.53 -11.62
N SER A 160 0.44 -14.70 -10.97
CA SER A 160 0.78 -14.00 -9.72
C SER A 160 0.96 -12.49 -9.92
N LEU A 161 0.24 -11.69 -9.14
CA LEU A 161 0.41 -10.25 -9.02
C LEU A 161 1.77 -9.88 -8.40
N LEU A 162 2.31 -10.71 -7.50
CA LEU A 162 3.69 -10.53 -7.01
C LEU A 162 4.70 -10.65 -8.15
N SER A 163 4.53 -11.62 -9.05
CA SER A 163 5.40 -11.76 -10.23
C SER A 163 5.28 -10.54 -11.16
N VAL A 164 4.06 -10.02 -11.35
CA VAL A 164 3.84 -8.75 -12.08
C VAL A 164 4.60 -7.59 -11.46
N ILE A 165 4.55 -7.43 -10.13
CA ILE A 165 5.28 -6.38 -9.41
C ILE A 165 6.80 -6.56 -9.56
N TRP A 166 7.28 -7.80 -9.41
CA TRP A 166 8.69 -8.13 -9.55
C TRP A 166 9.22 -7.79 -10.95
N ASP A 167 8.54 -8.22 -11.99
CA ASP A 167 8.96 -8.00 -13.37
C ASP A 167 8.93 -6.52 -13.76
N ALA A 168 7.90 -5.78 -13.31
CA ALA A 168 7.83 -4.35 -13.50
C ALA A 168 8.97 -3.63 -12.77
N SER A 169 9.33 -4.06 -11.54
CA SER A 169 10.37 -3.38 -10.73
C SER A 169 11.78 -3.43 -11.34
N ARG A 170 12.00 -4.37 -12.27
CA ARG A 170 13.30 -4.64 -12.90
C ARG A 170 13.51 -3.99 -14.27
N GLN A 171 12.47 -3.38 -14.82
CA GLN A 171 12.52 -2.62 -16.08
C GLN A 171 12.99 -1.18 -15.84
#